data_AF-A0A7Z0KM28-F1
#
_entry.id   AF-A0A7Z0KM28-F1
#
_cell.length_a   1.000
_cell.length_b   1.000
_cell.length_c   1.000
_cell.angle_alpha   90.00
_cell.angle_beta   90.00
_cell.angle_gamma   90.00
#
_symmetry.space_group_name_H-M   'P 1'
#
loop_
_entity.id
_entity.type
_entity.pdbx_description
1 polymer ?
#
loop_
_entity_poly.entity_id
_entity_poly.type
_entity_poly.pdbx_seq_one_letter_code
_entity_poly.pdbx_strand_id
1 'polypeptide(L)'
;MAAKTVTIESKDYVFNTLKEAQKYYDAIVKELFDATLTLTKGQDFEDLKWIYSTYCSYTKHNLDKLGKYDIIGVKGIRTIREKGGQYMPTECCAIIFSDGSEEEFYTDKALKEIALKQNPR
;
A
#
# COMPACT_ATOMS: atom_id res chain seq x y z
N MET A 1 -11.36 7.61 -22.15
CA MET A 1 -10.36 6.73 -21.50
C MET A 1 -11.13 5.85 -20.52
N ALA A 2 -11.10 4.53 -20.66
CA ALA A 2 -11.79 3.64 -19.72
C ALA A 2 -11.24 3.87 -18.30
N ALA A 3 -12.13 4.00 -17.32
CA ALA A 3 -11.74 4.06 -15.93
C ALA A 3 -11.01 2.76 -15.58
N LYS A 4 -9.80 2.86 -15.06
CA LYS A 4 -9.07 1.67 -14.59
C LYS A 4 -9.68 1.25 -13.27
N THR A 5 -10.31 0.09 -13.26
CA THR A 5 -10.79 -0.58 -12.06
C THR A 5 -9.62 -1.19 -11.30
N VAL A 6 -9.79 -1.40 -10.00
CA VAL A 6 -8.84 -2.16 -9.18
C VAL A 6 -9.62 -3.18 -8.38
N THR A 7 -9.28 -4.45 -8.58
CA THR A 7 -9.82 -5.55 -7.78
C THR A 7 -8.82 -5.85 -6.67
N ILE A 8 -9.28 -5.77 -5.43
CA ILE A 8 -8.51 -6.15 -4.24
C ILE A 8 -9.02 -7.53 -3.83
N GLU A 9 -8.25 -8.60 -4.02
CA GLU A 9 -8.78 -9.97 -3.80
C GLU A 9 -8.96 -10.32 -2.32
N SER A 10 -8.31 -9.60 -1.41
CA SER A 10 -8.50 -9.79 0.04
C SER A 10 -9.87 -9.34 0.54
N LYS A 11 -10.62 -8.59 -0.28
CA LYS A 11 -11.96 -8.09 -0.01
C LYS A 11 -12.85 -8.56 -1.16
N ASP A 12 -14.03 -9.12 -0.91
CA ASP A 12 -15.04 -9.37 -1.96
C ASP A 12 -15.62 -8.04 -2.52
N TYR A 13 -14.78 -7.03 -2.76
CA TYR A 13 -15.13 -5.67 -3.14
C TYR A 13 -14.22 -5.17 -4.27
N VAL A 14 -14.85 -4.80 -5.37
CA VAL A 14 -14.17 -4.21 -6.54
C VAL A 14 -14.32 -2.70 -6.47
N PHE A 15 -13.20 -1.97 -6.49
CA PHE A 15 -13.26 -0.52 -6.63
C PHE A 15 -13.54 -0.16 -8.10
N ASN A 16 -14.64 0.56 -8.32
CA ASN A 16 -15.08 1.00 -9.65
C ASN A 16 -14.05 1.93 -10.33
N THR A 17 -13.23 2.63 -9.54
CA THR A 17 -12.13 3.44 -10.05
C THR A 17 -10.88 3.36 -9.17
N LEU A 18 -9.70 3.46 -9.80
CA LEU A 18 -8.42 3.62 -9.10
C LEU A 18 -8.44 4.78 -8.08
N LYS A 19 -9.08 5.90 -8.43
CA LYS A 19 -9.16 7.07 -7.53
C LYS A 19 -9.93 6.78 -6.25
N GLU A 20 -10.99 5.97 -6.31
CA GLU A 20 -11.73 5.56 -5.12
C GLU A 20 -10.88 4.66 -4.22
N ALA A 21 -10.20 3.67 -4.80
CA ALA A 21 -9.27 2.82 -4.05
C ALA A 21 -8.18 3.67 -3.37
N GLN A 22 -7.54 4.57 -4.12
CA GLN A 22 -6.51 5.45 -3.59
C GLN A 22 -7.02 6.32 -2.45
N LYS A 23 -8.21 6.94 -2.58
CA LYS A 23 -8.82 7.73 -1.51
C LYS A 23 -9.13 6.92 -0.26
N TYR A 24 -9.65 5.70 -0.43
CA TYR A 24 -10.00 4.83 0.69
C TYR A 24 -8.74 4.48 1.51
N TYR A 25 -7.68 4.01 0.86
CA TYR A 25 -6.46 3.64 1.56
C TYR A 25 -5.67 4.87 2.06
N ASP A 26 -5.72 6.01 1.38
CA ASP A 26 -5.15 7.27 1.87
C ASP A 26 -5.79 7.72 3.19
N ALA A 27 -7.12 7.58 3.32
CA ALA A 27 -7.82 7.86 4.57
C ALA A 27 -7.37 6.93 5.70
N ILE A 28 -7.20 5.63 5.42
CA ILE A 28 -6.67 4.67 6.40
C ILE A 28 -5.25 5.05 6.81
N VAL A 29 -4.35 5.33 5.86
CA VAL A 29 -2.96 5.74 6.16
C VAL A 29 -2.93 6.94 7.09
N LYS A 30 -3.76 7.96 6.81
CA LYS A 30 -3.87 9.16 7.64
C LYS A 30 -4.35 8.84 9.04
N GLU A 31 -5.41 8.04 9.17
CA GLU A 31 -5.92 7.63 10.48
C GLU A 31 -4.85 6.88 11.28
N LEU A 32 -4.09 5.98 10.64
CA LEU A 32 -2.99 5.28 11.29
C LEU A 32 -1.88 6.23 11.76
N PHE A 33 -1.57 7.25 10.96
CA PHE A 33 -0.57 8.24 11.33
C PHE A 33 -1.07 9.15 12.47
N ASP A 34 -2.25 9.74 12.33
CA ASP A 34 -2.85 10.65 13.32
C ASP A 34 -3.04 9.96 14.68
N ALA A 35 -3.53 8.72 14.67
CA ALA A 35 -3.73 7.94 15.89
C ALA A 35 -2.46 7.22 16.36
N THR A 36 -1.34 7.32 15.62
CA THR A 36 -0.08 6.61 15.88
C THR A 36 -0.31 5.10 16.07
N LEU A 37 -1.17 4.52 15.25
CA LEU A 37 -1.59 3.13 15.33
C LEU A 37 -0.75 2.22 14.44
N THR A 38 -0.58 0.99 14.91
CA THR A 38 -0.03 -0.12 14.12
C THR A 38 -1.12 -1.18 13.93
N LEU A 39 -1.55 -1.37 12.69
CA LEU A 39 -2.42 -2.48 12.32
C LEU A 39 -1.63 -3.77 12.30
N THR A 40 -2.09 -4.76 13.05
CA THR A 40 -1.51 -6.11 13.10
C THR A 40 -2.53 -7.19 12.73
N LYS A 41 -3.80 -6.79 12.57
CA LYS A 41 -4.94 -7.66 12.28
C LYS A 41 -6.13 -6.82 11.77
N GLY A 42 -7.13 -7.49 11.21
CA GLY A 42 -8.36 -6.87 10.69
C GLY A 42 -8.37 -6.75 9.17
N GLN A 43 -9.50 -6.36 8.59
CA GLN A 43 -9.67 -6.31 7.13
C GLN A 43 -8.69 -5.34 6.48
N ASP A 44 -8.52 -4.14 7.04
CA ASP A 44 -7.61 -3.15 6.46
C ASP A 44 -6.14 -3.60 6.50
N PHE A 45 -5.76 -4.41 7.50
CA PHE A 45 -4.43 -5.03 7.55
C PHE A 45 -4.25 -6.05 6.42
N GLU A 46 -5.20 -6.96 6.25
CA GLU A 46 -5.15 -7.97 5.18
C GLU A 46 -5.16 -7.32 3.80
N ASP A 47 -5.95 -6.25 3.63
CA ASP A 47 -5.98 -5.46 2.41
C ASP A 47 -4.64 -4.79 2.11
N LEU A 48 -4.03 -4.09 3.06
CA LEU A 48 -2.72 -3.45 2.89
C LEU A 48 -1.60 -4.48 2.65
N LYS A 49 -1.66 -5.62 3.34
CA LYS A 49 -0.75 -6.75 3.14
C LYS A 49 -0.88 -7.32 1.74
N TRP A 50 -2.10 -7.50 1.23
CA TRP A 50 -2.36 -8.00 -0.12
C TRP A 50 -1.89 -6.99 -1.18
N ILE A 51 -2.17 -5.70 -1.01
CA ILE A 51 -1.73 -4.65 -1.95
C ILE A 51 -0.20 -4.62 -2.01
N TYR A 52 0.49 -4.66 -0.87
CA TYR A 52 1.95 -4.69 -0.82
C TYR A 52 2.51 -5.93 -1.53
N SER A 53 2.01 -7.11 -1.16
CA SER A 53 2.48 -8.39 -1.70
C SER A 53 2.28 -8.48 -3.21
N THR A 54 1.11 -8.04 -3.68
CA THR A 54 0.78 -8.01 -5.11
C THR A 54 1.66 -7.02 -5.87
N TYR A 55 1.85 -5.83 -5.33
CA TYR A 55 2.75 -4.83 -5.93
C TYR A 55 4.19 -5.36 -6.03
N CYS A 56 4.71 -5.95 -4.96
CA CYS A 56 6.03 -6.58 -4.93
C CYS A 56 6.15 -7.70 -5.97
N SER A 57 5.12 -8.53 -6.11
CA SER A 57 5.05 -9.57 -7.14
C SER A 57 5.13 -8.98 -8.56
N TYR A 58 4.35 -7.94 -8.84
CA TYR A 58 4.28 -7.32 -10.17
C TYR A 58 5.52 -6.54 -10.55
N THR A 59 6.17 -5.89 -9.58
CA THR A 59 7.37 -5.07 -9.78
C THR A 59 8.67 -5.82 -9.53
N LYS A 60 8.58 -7.07 -9.07
CA LYS A 60 9.70 -7.86 -8.54
C LYS A 60 10.48 -7.17 -7.41
N HIS A 61 9.84 -6.22 -6.73
CA HIS A 61 10.42 -5.48 -5.62
C HIS A 61 10.29 -6.30 -4.34
N ASN A 62 11.36 -6.42 -3.54
CA ASN A 62 11.36 -7.08 -2.23
C ASN A 62 10.77 -8.50 -2.19
N LEU A 63 10.78 -9.22 -3.31
CA LEU A 63 10.31 -10.61 -3.40
C LEU A 63 11.07 -11.55 -2.46
N ASP A 64 12.39 -11.37 -2.35
CA ASP A 64 13.24 -12.18 -1.46
C ASP A 64 12.84 -11.99 0.01
N LYS A 65 12.46 -10.77 0.39
CA LYS A 65 12.02 -10.41 1.73
C LYS A 65 10.65 -11.01 2.05
N LEU A 66 9.69 -10.89 1.12
CA LEU A 66 8.37 -11.53 1.23
C LEU A 66 8.42 -13.05 1.24
N GLY A 67 9.44 -13.66 0.63
CA GLY A 67 9.65 -15.11 0.66
C GLY A 67 10.31 -15.62 1.95
N LYS A 68 10.93 -14.74 2.74
CA LYS A 68 11.69 -15.08 3.95
C LYS A 68 11.00 -14.64 5.24
N TYR A 69 10.26 -13.54 5.19
CA TYR A 69 9.69 -12.90 6.36
C TYR A 69 8.23 -12.56 6.13
N ASP A 70 7.42 -12.82 7.16
CA ASP A 70 6.01 -12.48 7.15
C ASP A 70 5.80 -10.99 7.44
N ILE A 71 4.75 -10.43 6.85
CA ILE A 71 4.26 -9.11 7.25
C ILE A 71 3.46 -9.28 8.53
N ILE A 72 3.94 -8.66 9.62
CA ILE A 72 3.35 -8.73 10.96
C ILE A 72 2.64 -7.45 11.38
N GLY A 73 2.84 -6.36 10.65
CA GLY A 73 2.18 -5.10 10.95
C GLY A 73 2.29 -4.06 9.84
N VAL A 74 1.41 -3.07 9.91
CA VAL A 74 1.42 -1.87 9.08
C VAL A 74 1.19 -0.66 9.97
N LYS A 75 2.07 0.33 9.92
CA LYS A 75 1.92 1.58 10.70
C LYS A 75 1.93 2.80 9.80
N GLY A 76 1.22 3.86 10.21
CA GLY A 76 1.30 5.16 9.55
C GLY A 76 2.62 5.85 9.89
N ILE A 77 3.32 6.38 8.89
CA ILE A 77 4.55 7.15 9.04
C ILE A 77 4.48 8.43 8.21
N ARG A 78 5.34 9.38 8.56
CA ARG A 78 5.55 10.59 7.78
C ARG A 78 6.99 10.61 7.29
N THR A 79 7.14 10.64 5.97
CA THR A 79 8.44 10.70 5.30
C THR A 79 8.57 12.01 4.54
N ILE A 80 9.80 12.39 4.19
CA ILE A 80 10.07 13.61 3.44
C ILE A 80 10.41 13.20 2.02
N ARG A 81 9.60 13.65 1.06
CA ARG A 81 9.81 13.36 -0.35
C ARG A 81 10.27 14.59 -1.10
N GLU A 82 11.33 14.46 -1.90
CA GLU A 82 11.71 15.49 -2.84
C GLU A 82 10.78 15.46 -4.06
N LYS A 83 10.13 16.59 -4.33
CA LYS A 83 9.26 16.77 -5.49
C LYS A 83 9.59 18.11 -6.16
N GLY A 84 10.27 18.04 -7.30
CA GLY A 84 10.65 19.23 -8.07
C GLY A 84 11.62 20.16 -7.32
N GLY A 85 12.55 19.60 -6.53
CA GLY A 85 13.52 20.36 -5.73
C GLY A 85 12.98 20.89 -4.39
N GLN A 86 11.75 20.57 -4.01
CA GLN A 86 11.20 20.87 -2.68
C GLN A 86 10.97 19.60 -1.87
N TYR A 87 11.36 19.65 -0.60
CA TYR A 87 11.13 18.60 0.38
C TYR A 87 9.73 18.75 0.99
N MET A 88 8.83 17.84 0.63
CA MET A 88 7.45 17.86 1.12
C MET A 88 7.20 16.69 2.08
N PRO A 89 6.67 16.96 3.29
CA PRO A 89 6.21 15.88 4.15
C PRO A 89 5.07 15.13 3.47
N THR A 90 5.20 13.81 3.40
CA THR A 90 4.22 12.90 2.81
C THR A 90 3.89 11.82 3.83
N GLU A 91 2.60 11.64 4.09
CA GLU A 91 2.10 10.53 4.92
C GLU A 91 2.05 9.26 4.07
N CYS A 92 2.62 8.18 4.58
CA CYS A 92 2.61 6.87 3.96
C CYS A 92 2.58 5.78 5.03
N CYS A 93 2.63 4.51 4.61
CA CYS A 93 2.70 3.39 5.55
C CYS A 93 4.12 2.85 5.64
N ALA A 94 4.44 2.20 6.76
CA ALA A 94 5.56 1.29 6.87
C ALA A 94 5.06 -0.14 7.08
N ILE A 95 5.54 -1.06 6.26
CA ILE A 95 5.32 -2.50 6.44
C ILE A 95 6.34 -3.03 7.43
N ILE A 96 5.87 -3.69 8.48
CA ILE A 96 6.69 -4.30 9.51
C ILE A 96 6.79 -5.79 9.22
N PHE A 97 8.02 -6.26 9.03
CA PHE A 97 8.32 -7.67 8.79
C PHE A 97 8.66 -8.40 10.08
N SER A 98 8.54 -9.72 10.06
CA SER A 98 8.82 -10.59 11.22
C SER A 98 10.29 -10.56 11.67
N ASP A 99 11.21 -10.11 10.83
CA ASP A 99 12.61 -9.85 11.19
C ASP A 99 12.83 -8.53 11.94
N GLY A 100 11.74 -7.77 12.19
CA GLY A 100 11.77 -6.46 12.83
C GLY A 100 12.16 -5.32 11.90
N SER A 101 12.39 -5.59 10.61
CA SER A 101 12.67 -4.55 9.64
C SER A 101 11.38 -3.84 9.19
N GLU A 102 11.53 -2.58 8.82
CA GLU A 102 10.45 -1.74 8.35
C GLU A 102 10.72 -1.29 6.92
N GLU A 103 9.68 -1.22 6.10
CA GLU A 103 9.78 -0.81 4.69
C GLU A 103 8.74 0.26 4.37
N GLU A 104 9.18 1.38 3.80
CA GLU A 104 8.27 2.42 3.35
C GLU A 104 7.37 1.91 2.23
N PHE A 105 6.07 2.18 2.36
CA PHE A 105 5.05 1.71 1.45
C PHE A 105 4.04 2.81 1.10
N TYR A 106 3.95 3.06 -0.20
CA TYR A 106 3.05 4.05 -0.78
C TYR A 106 1.90 3.34 -1.48
N THR A 107 0.75 3.27 -0.81
CA THR A 107 -0.47 2.63 -1.32
C THR A 107 -0.92 3.21 -2.67
N ASP A 108 -0.84 4.54 -2.85
CA ASP A 108 -1.13 5.21 -4.13
C ASP A 108 -0.36 4.60 -5.31
N LYS A 109 0.96 4.46 -5.16
CA LYS A 109 1.85 3.93 -6.19
C LYS A 109 1.55 2.46 -6.45
N ALA A 110 1.34 1.69 -5.40
CA ALA A 110 1.05 0.27 -5.48
C ALA A 110 -0.25 -0.01 -6.22
N LEU A 111 -1.34 0.67 -5.84
CA LEU A 111 -2.64 0.55 -6.49
C LEU A 111 -2.58 0.95 -7.98
N LYS A 112 -1.80 1.98 -8.32
CA LYS A 112 -1.61 2.41 -9.71
C LYS A 112 -0.93 1.33 -10.57
N GLU A 113 0.11 0.69 -10.05
CA GLU A 113 0.79 -0.42 -10.74
C GLU A 113 -0.12 -1.65 -10.87
N ILE A 114 -0.87 -1.99 -9.82
CA ILE A 114 -1.85 -3.09 -9.85
C ILE A 114 -2.92 -2.82 -10.91
N ALA A 115 -3.49 -1.61 -10.93
CA ALA A 115 -4.49 -1.19 -11.93
C ALA A 115 -3.95 -1.29 -13.37
N LEU A 116 -2.68 -0.93 -13.57
CA LEU A 116 -1.98 -1.01 -14.86
C LEU A 116 -1.81 -2.46 -15.33
N LYS A 117 -1.48 -3.37 -14.40
CA LYS A 117 -1.26 -4.79 -14.70
C LYS A 117 -2.57 -5.58 -14.87
N GLN A 118 -3.61 -5.26 -14.10
CA GLN A 118 -4.93 -5.87 -14.22
C GLN A 118 -5.68 -5.44 -15.49
N ASN A 119 -5.40 -4.22 -15.98
CA ASN A 119 -6.00 -3.69 -17.21
C ASN A 119 -4.90 -3.39 -18.24
N PRO A 120 -4.23 -4.43 -18.79
CA PRO A 120 -3.26 -4.25 -19.86
C PRO A 120 -4.00 -3.70 -21.10
N ARG A 121 -3.47 -2.63 -21.68
CA ARG A 121 -4.01 -2.03 -22.91
C ARG A 121 -3.69 -2.88 -24.13
#